data_AF-R6FEI6-F1
#
_entry.id   AF-R6FEI6-F1
#
_cell.length_a   1.000
_cell.length_b   1.000
_cell.length_c   1.000
_cell.angle_alpha   90.00
_cell.angle_beta   90.00
_cell.angle_gamma   90.00
#
_symmetry.space_group_name_H-M   'P 1'
#
loop_
_entity.id
_entity.type
_entity.pdbx_description
1 polymer ?
#
loop_
_entity_poly.entity_id
_entity_poly.type
_entity_poly.pdbx_seq_one_letter_code
_entity_poly.pdbx_strand_id
1 'polypeptide(L)'
;MLAALTDTVKAAASVCWMNTTEHLMTLTNNQNKGGSAFAMLIPGIRRYLDYPHVAAIACPKPSLFFCGSKDKLFPLEGVEDAFATMQQVWDSQHAAENLVTRVWDEKHFFSKDMQQATLDFFDRHLKP
;
A
#
# COMPACT_ATOMS: atom_id res chain seq x y z
N MET A 1 6.93 -3.59 0.11
CA MET A 1 7.97 -4.12 -0.81
C MET A 1 8.45 -5.50 -0.40
N LEU A 2 8.74 -5.78 0.89
CA LEU A 2 9.22 -7.11 1.31
C LEU A 2 8.31 -8.28 0.88
N ALA A 3 6.99 -8.14 1.01
CA ALA A 3 6.03 -9.17 0.59
C ALA A 3 6.09 -9.53 -0.91
N ALA A 4 6.52 -8.58 -1.74
CA ALA A 4 6.71 -8.80 -3.18
C ALA A 4 8.03 -9.54 -3.49
N LEU A 5 9.04 -9.45 -2.63
CA LEU A 5 10.38 -9.97 -2.88
C LEU A 5 10.56 -11.45 -2.49
N THR A 6 9.65 -12.00 -1.67
CA THR A 6 9.83 -13.35 -1.14
C THR A 6 8.49 -14.03 -0.87
N ASP A 7 8.45 -15.35 -1.08
CA ASP A 7 7.29 -16.19 -0.76
C ASP A 7 7.25 -16.66 0.69
N THR A 8 8.27 -16.32 1.48
CA THR A 8 8.27 -16.56 2.93
C THR A 8 7.20 -15.71 3.63
N VAL A 9 6.97 -14.48 3.18
CA VAL A 9 5.89 -13.63 3.68
C VAL A 9 4.56 -14.11 3.10
N LYS A 10 3.67 -14.58 3.97
CA LYS A 10 2.38 -15.17 3.56
C LYS A 10 1.22 -14.18 3.51
N ALA A 11 1.26 -13.12 4.31
CA ALA A 11 0.29 -12.03 4.28
C ALA A 11 0.99 -10.72 4.67
N ALA A 12 0.45 -9.57 4.24
CA ALA A 12 1.00 -8.26 4.57
C ALA A 12 -0.08 -7.23 4.89
N ALA A 13 0.24 -6.31 5.78
CA ALA A 13 -0.56 -5.11 6.06
C ALA A 13 0.34 -3.87 5.99
N SER A 14 -0.13 -2.85 5.29
CA SER A 14 0.54 -1.56 5.11
C SER A 14 -0.42 -0.46 5.53
N VAL A 15 -0.03 0.34 6.52
CA VAL A 15 -0.89 1.36 7.12
C VAL A 15 -0.25 2.72 7.01
N CYS A 16 -1.06 3.72 6.62
CA CYS A 16 -0.62 5.07 6.26
C CYS A 16 0.46 5.08 5.19
N TRP A 17 0.41 4.10 4.27
CA TRP A 17 1.39 3.94 3.20
C TRP A 17 0.78 3.28 1.97
N MET A 18 0.50 4.10 0.95
CA MET A 18 0.41 3.78 -0.48
C MET A 18 0.12 5.07 -1.24
N ASN A 19 0.66 5.23 -2.44
CA ASN A 19 0.36 6.36 -3.33
C ASN A 19 0.99 6.12 -4.71
N THR A 20 0.83 7.03 -5.67
CA THR A 20 1.56 7.01 -6.94
C THR A 20 2.76 7.97 -6.93
N THR A 21 3.65 7.79 -7.91
CA THR A 21 4.81 8.65 -8.10
C THR A 21 4.42 10.07 -8.44
N GLU A 22 3.38 10.27 -9.26
CA GLU A 22 2.88 11.58 -9.65
C GLU A 22 2.54 12.45 -8.43
N HIS A 23 1.86 11.86 -7.45
CA HIS A 23 1.38 12.58 -6.26
C HIS A 23 2.40 12.65 -5.12
N LEU A 24 3.32 11.68 -5.01
CA LEU A 24 4.38 11.72 -3.98
C LEU A 24 5.65 12.48 -4.39
N MET A 25 6.01 12.48 -5.68
CA MET A 25 7.27 13.06 -6.14
C MET A 25 7.10 14.51 -6.62
N THR A 26 6.27 15.30 -5.93
CA THR A 26 6.11 16.73 -6.20
C THR A 26 7.19 17.56 -5.48
N LEU A 27 7.48 18.77 -5.98
CA LEU A 27 8.53 19.65 -5.43
C LEU A 27 8.38 19.93 -3.92
N THR A 28 7.16 19.89 -3.40
CA THR A 28 6.85 20.29 -2.03
C THR A 28 6.51 19.11 -1.11
N ASN A 29 6.34 17.89 -1.63
CA ASN A 29 5.98 16.73 -0.82
C ASN A 29 7.14 16.33 0.11
N ASN A 30 6.79 15.82 1.29
CA ASN A 30 7.72 15.34 2.31
C ASN A 30 8.67 14.24 1.78
N GLN A 31 8.19 13.39 0.87
CA GLN A 31 8.99 12.33 0.26
C GLN A 31 10.26 12.86 -0.42
N ASN A 32 10.23 14.08 -0.96
CA ASN A 32 11.39 14.72 -1.59
C ASN A 32 12.24 15.57 -0.61
N LYS A 33 11.82 15.69 0.66
CA LYS A 33 12.47 16.54 1.68
C LYS A 33 13.29 15.76 2.71
N GLY A 34 13.23 14.42 2.73
CA GLY A 34 14.18 13.58 3.47
C GLY A 34 13.60 12.31 4.11
N GLY A 35 14.49 11.45 4.63
CA GLY A 35 14.21 10.33 5.54
C GLY A 35 13.77 9.01 4.89
N SER A 36 12.52 8.93 4.44
CA SER A 36 11.90 7.69 3.96
C SER A 36 12.21 7.35 2.50
N ALA A 37 12.61 8.35 1.71
CA ALA A 37 12.79 8.21 0.27
C ALA A 37 13.75 7.08 -0.12
N PHE A 38 14.89 6.97 0.56
CA PHE A 38 15.94 6.01 0.21
C PHE A 38 15.46 4.55 0.27
N ALA A 39 14.63 4.20 1.25
CA ALA A 39 14.11 2.84 1.40
C ALA A 39 13.06 2.46 0.34
N MET A 40 12.56 3.44 -0.42
CA MET A 40 11.40 3.28 -1.31
C MET A 40 11.73 3.64 -2.77
N LEU A 41 12.87 4.31 -2.99
CA LEU A 41 13.39 4.67 -4.30
C LEU A 41 14.42 3.64 -4.74
N ILE A 42 13.95 2.54 -5.32
CA ILE A 42 14.82 1.57 -5.98
C ILE A 42 15.32 2.20 -7.29
N PRO A 43 16.65 2.40 -7.49
CA PRO A 43 17.18 3.04 -8.68
C PRO A 43 16.68 2.39 -9.97
N GLY A 44 16.20 3.20 -10.90
CA GLY A 44 15.73 2.75 -12.22
C GLY A 44 14.34 2.11 -12.25
N ILE A 45 13.76 1.67 -11.12
CA ILE A 45 12.48 0.95 -11.13
C ILE A 45 11.32 1.82 -11.62
N ARG A 46 11.34 3.12 -11.29
CA ARG A 46 10.27 4.07 -11.63
C ARG A 46 10.17 4.41 -13.12
N ARG A 47 11.10 3.92 -13.94
CA ARG A 47 10.98 3.95 -15.41
C ARG A 47 10.00 2.91 -15.95
N TYR A 48 9.67 1.90 -15.16
CA TYR A 48 8.87 0.73 -15.58
C TYR A 48 7.68 0.47 -14.66
N LEU A 49 7.85 0.66 -13.35
CA LEU A 49 6.85 0.32 -12.33
C LEU A 49 6.71 1.46 -11.34
N ASP A 50 5.47 1.83 -11.02
CA ASP A 50 5.11 2.73 -9.91
C ASP A 50 5.00 1.98 -8.56
N TYR A 51 4.81 2.66 -7.43
CA TYR A 51 4.64 2.06 -6.09
C TYR A 51 3.53 0.98 -6.06
N PRO A 52 2.30 1.23 -6.58
CA PRO A 52 1.26 0.20 -6.60
C PRO A 52 1.65 -1.00 -7.47
N HIS A 53 2.36 -0.80 -8.58
CA HIS A 53 2.84 -1.89 -9.42
C HIS A 53 3.85 -2.78 -8.69
N VAL A 54 4.79 -2.19 -7.94
CA VAL A 54 5.75 -2.95 -7.11
C VAL A 54 5.03 -3.70 -5.99
N ALA A 55 4.03 -3.07 -5.35
CA ALA A 55 3.20 -3.75 -4.36
C ALA A 55 2.43 -4.93 -4.99
N ALA A 56 1.98 -4.77 -6.23
CA ALA A 56 1.19 -5.76 -6.94
C ALA A 56 1.94 -7.01 -7.39
N ILE A 57 3.27 -7.00 -7.39
CA ILE A 57 4.08 -8.22 -7.52
C ILE A 57 3.77 -9.23 -6.39
N ALA A 58 3.25 -8.77 -5.25
CA ALA A 58 2.82 -9.68 -4.18
C ALA A 58 1.52 -10.44 -4.51
N CYS A 59 0.77 -10.06 -5.54
CA CYS A 59 -0.43 -10.79 -5.97
C CYS A 59 -0.08 -12.27 -6.27
N PRO A 60 -0.88 -13.25 -5.81
CA PRO A 60 -2.20 -13.14 -5.18
C PRO A 60 -2.18 -13.15 -3.64
N LYS A 61 -1.04 -12.88 -2.98
CA LYS A 61 -0.92 -12.96 -1.51
C LYS A 61 -1.94 -12.06 -0.81
N PRO A 62 -2.54 -12.51 0.32
CA PRO A 62 -3.34 -11.66 1.19
C PRO A 62 -2.60 -10.37 1.54
N SER A 63 -3.14 -9.23 1.10
CA SER A 63 -2.53 -7.93 1.28
C SER A 63 -3.56 -6.89 1.72
N LEU A 64 -3.24 -6.13 2.77
CA LEU A 64 -4.06 -5.06 3.30
C LEU A 64 -3.34 -3.71 3.21
N PHE A 65 -4.05 -2.68 2.75
CA PHE A 65 -3.56 -1.32 2.61
C PHE A 65 -4.56 -0.32 3.19
N PHE A 66 -4.16 0.41 4.23
CA PHE A 66 -4.93 1.48 4.84
C PHE A 66 -4.24 2.83 4.65
N CYS A 67 -5.02 3.84 4.31
CA CYS A 67 -4.59 5.24 4.24
C CYS A 67 -5.63 6.15 4.92
N GLY A 68 -5.22 7.35 5.35
CA GLY A 68 -6.11 8.34 5.94
C GLY A 68 -6.51 9.42 4.93
N SER A 69 -7.78 9.82 4.89
CA SER A 69 -8.28 10.90 4.02
C SER A 69 -7.73 12.29 4.41
N LYS A 70 -7.31 12.46 5.67
CA LYS A 70 -6.73 13.70 6.22
C LYS A 70 -5.21 13.60 6.35
N ASP A 71 -4.59 12.57 5.77
CA ASP A 71 -3.15 12.39 5.75
C ASP A 71 -2.50 13.40 4.80
N LYS A 72 -1.76 14.36 5.36
CA LYS A 72 -1.07 15.39 4.56
C LYS A 72 0.21 14.89 3.89
N LEU A 73 0.70 13.70 4.27
CA LEU A 73 1.89 13.09 3.67
C LEU A 73 1.55 12.31 2.40
N PHE A 74 0.32 11.77 2.35
CA PHE A 74 -0.17 10.92 1.26
C PHE A 74 -1.47 11.51 0.70
N PRO A 75 -1.39 12.35 -0.36
CA PRO A 75 -2.57 12.95 -0.99
C PRO A 75 -3.59 11.88 -1.40
N LEU A 76 -4.87 12.15 -1.11
CA LEU A 76 -5.97 11.20 -1.30
C LEU A 76 -6.11 10.73 -2.75
N GLU A 77 -6.00 11.64 -3.71
CA GLU A 77 -6.09 11.33 -5.15
C GLU A 77 -5.11 10.21 -5.53
N GLY A 78 -3.84 10.33 -5.13
CA GLY A 78 -2.86 9.30 -5.42
C GLY A 78 -2.98 8.03 -4.59
N VAL A 79 -3.65 8.07 -3.44
CA VAL A 79 -4.06 6.86 -2.71
C VAL A 79 -5.12 6.10 -3.53
N GLU A 80 -6.13 6.80 -4.02
CA GLU A 80 -7.22 6.24 -4.82
C GLU A 80 -6.70 5.66 -6.14
N ASP A 81 -5.83 6.39 -6.85
CA ASP A 81 -5.18 5.92 -8.07
C ASP A 81 -4.35 4.63 -7.83
N ALA A 82 -3.61 4.60 -6.72
CA ALA A 82 -2.79 3.46 -6.37
C ALA A 82 -3.65 2.24 -5.98
N PHE A 83 -4.73 2.44 -5.22
CA PHE A 83 -5.66 1.36 -4.88
C PHE A 83 -6.37 0.82 -6.11
N ALA A 84 -6.82 1.67 -7.04
CA ALA A 84 -7.43 1.24 -8.28
C ALA A 84 -6.46 0.38 -9.12
N THR A 85 -5.19 0.80 -9.22
CA THR A 85 -4.14 0.03 -9.91
C THR A 85 -3.97 -1.36 -9.29
N MET A 86 -3.93 -1.45 -7.97
CA MET A 86 -3.75 -2.71 -7.26
C MET A 86 -4.96 -3.63 -7.39
N GLN A 87 -6.18 -3.08 -7.29
CA GLN A 87 -7.43 -3.82 -7.47
C GLN A 87 -7.49 -4.48 -8.84
N GLN A 88 -7.16 -3.73 -9.92
CA GLN A 88 -7.11 -4.28 -11.28
C GLN A 88 -6.19 -5.51 -11.38
N VAL A 89 -5.04 -5.50 -10.72
CA VAL A 89 -4.12 -6.65 -10.73
C VAL A 89 -4.72 -7.85 -10.00
N TRP A 90 -5.24 -7.69 -8.79
CA TRP A 90 -5.84 -8.81 -8.05
C TRP A 90 -7.09 -9.37 -8.74
N ASP A 91 -7.91 -8.51 -9.32
CA ASP A 91 -9.09 -8.91 -10.11
C ASP A 91 -8.67 -9.75 -11.32
N SER A 92 -7.61 -9.34 -12.03
CA SER A 92 -7.09 -10.08 -13.20
C SER A 92 -6.57 -11.48 -12.85
N GLN A 93 -6.18 -11.70 -11.59
CA GLN A 93 -5.70 -12.98 -11.08
C GLN A 93 -6.79 -13.78 -10.36
N HIS A 94 -8.06 -13.34 -10.44
CA HIS A 94 -9.18 -13.95 -9.73
C HIS A 94 -8.95 -14.08 -8.22
N ALA A 95 -8.27 -13.10 -7.63
CA ALA A 95 -7.87 -13.11 -6.23
C ALA A 95 -8.39 -11.87 -5.47
N ALA A 96 -9.38 -11.15 -6.00
CA ALA A 96 -9.92 -9.90 -5.45
C ALA A 96 -10.15 -9.95 -3.92
N GLU A 97 -10.63 -11.08 -3.41
CA GLU A 97 -10.92 -11.34 -2.01
C GLU A 97 -9.68 -11.31 -1.09
N ASN A 98 -8.47 -11.43 -1.66
CA ASN A 98 -7.20 -11.37 -0.94
C ASN A 98 -6.64 -9.94 -0.84
N LEU A 99 -7.25 -8.95 -1.48
CA LEU A 99 -6.82 -7.55 -1.38
C LEU A 99 -7.84 -6.74 -0.58
N VAL A 100 -7.38 -6.09 0.49
CA VAL A 100 -8.15 -5.11 1.25
C VAL A 100 -7.51 -3.75 1.09
N THR A 101 -8.19 -2.81 0.44
CA THR A 101 -7.79 -1.40 0.37
C THR A 101 -8.85 -0.54 1.04
N ARG A 102 -8.47 0.34 1.97
CA ARG A 102 -9.44 1.22 2.66
C ARG A 102 -8.84 2.58 2.99
N VAL A 103 -9.62 3.62 2.67
CA VAL A 103 -9.38 4.98 3.16
C VAL A 103 -10.22 5.21 4.42
N TRP A 104 -9.58 5.68 5.49
CA TRP A 104 -10.21 6.00 6.76
C TRP A 104 -10.33 7.52 6.94
N ASP A 105 -11.32 8.00 7.69
CA ASP A 105 -11.49 9.44 7.97
C ASP A 105 -10.49 10.00 9.02
N GLU A 106 -9.22 9.70 8.82
CA GLU A 106 -8.13 9.89 9.77
C GLU A 106 -6.94 10.62 9.15
N LYS A 107 -6.05 11.12 10.02
CA LYS A 107 -4.74 11.67 9.62
C LYS A 107 -3.75 10.51 9.35
N HIS A 108 -2.45 10.83 9.30
CA HIS A 108 -1.37 9.83 9.34
C HIS A 108 -1.33 9.14 10.72
N PHE A 109 -2.22 8.19 10.96
CA PHE A 109 -2.45 7.59 12.26
C PHE A 109 -2.97 6.16 12.15
N PHE A 110 -2.54 5.27 13.05
CA PHE A 110 -2.99 3.88 13.13
C PHE A 110 -3.90 3.68 14.34
N SER A 111 -5.19 3.98 14.16
CA SER A 111 -6.19 3.93 15.23
C SER A 111 -6.43 2.51 15.77
N LYS A 112 -7.07 2.40 16.94
CA LYS A 112 -7.45 1.11 17.52
C LYS A 112 -8.33 0.29 16.57
N ASP A 113 -9.25 0.95 15.86
CA ASP A 113 -10.15 0.27 14.92
C ASP A 113 -9.40 -0.26 13.70
N MET A 114 -8.41 0.51 13.19
CA MET A 114 -7.51 0.02 12.14
C MET A 114 -6.67 -1.16 12.63
N GLN A 115 -6.17 -1.11 13.86
CA GLN A 115 -5.40 -2.20 14.46
C GLN A 115 -6.26 -3.47 14.56
N GLN A 116 -7.50 -3.35 15.06
CA GLN A 116 -8.44 -4.46 15.13
C GLN A 116 -8.72 -5.05 13.74
N ALA A 117 -9.03 -4.21 12.74
CA ALA A 117 -9.27 -4.67 11.37
C ALA A 117 -8.04 -5.34 10.75
N THR A 118 -6.83 -4.91 11.10
CA THR A 118 -5.57 -5.52 10.65
C THR A 118 -5.36 -6.90 11.29
N LEU A 119 -5.66 -7.03 12.59
CA LEU A 119 -5.60 -8.31 13.30
C LEU A 119 -6.63 -9.29 12.77
N ASP A 120 -7.87 -8.87 12.57
CA ASP A 120 -8.94 -9.69 12.00
C ASP A 120 -8.59 -10.18 10.59
N PHE A 121 -7.95 -9.31 9.79
CA PHE A 121 -7.43 -9.67 8.48
C PHE A 121 -6.36 -10.77 8.56
N PHE A 122 -5.36 -10.62 9.43
CA PHE A 122 -4.35 -11.66 9.61
C PHE A 122 -4.93 -12.96 10.16
N ASP A 123 -5.86 -12.87 11.11
CA ASP A 123 -6.56 -14.01 11.67
C ASP A 123 -7.28 -14.83 10.59
N ARG A 124 -7.96 -14.15 9.66
CA ARG A 124 -8.63 -14.82 8.53
C ARG A 124 -7.68 -15.58 7.61
N HIS A 125 -6.45 -15.11 7.43
CA HIS A 125 -5.52 -15.65 6.42
C HIS A 125 -4.39 -16.51 6.98
N LEU A 126 -4.07 -16.40 8.27
CA LEU A 126 -2.91 -17.05 8.89
C LEU A 126 -3.28 -18.01 10.03
N LYS A 127 -4.50 -17.96 10.58
CA LYS A 127 -4.91 -18.97 11.55
C LYS A 127 -5.11 -20.33 10.86
N PRO A 128 -4.75 -21.43 11.55
CA PRO A 128 -4.99 -22.78 11.07
C PRO A 128 -6.46 -23.11 10.84
#